data_AF-A0A536YCD2-F1
#
_entry.id   AF-A0A536YCD2-F1
#
_cell.length_a   1.000
_cell.length_b   1.000
_cell.length_c   1.000
_cell.angle_alpha   90.00
_cell.angle_beta   90.00
_cell.angle_gamma   90.00
#
_symmetry.space_group_name_H-M   'P 1'
#
loop_
_entity.id
_entity.type
_entity.pdbx_description
1 polymer ?
#
loop_
_entity_poly.entity_id
_entity_poly.type
_entity_poly.pdbx_seq_one_letter_code
_entity_poly.pdbx_strand_id
1 'polypeptide(L)' 'RSPFKQFKITADDWRNRKKWNAYEQAVCDMVDRTSTEIAPWTLVEAEDKYYALIKILNTITDRVKQAFDR' A
#
# COMPACT_ATOMS: atom_id res chain seq x y z
N ARG A 1 -24.32 -7.17 -2.18
CA ARG A 1 -23.37 -8.21 -1.67
C ARG A 1 -23.01 -9.12 -2.83
N SER A 2 -21.73 -9.31 -3.14
CA SER A 2 -21.30 -10.27 -4.19
C SER A 2 -21.10 -11.66 -3.55
N PRO A 3 -21.77 -12.72 -4.03
CA PRO A 3 -21.65 -14.06 -3.46
C PRO A 3 -20.21 -14.61 -3.55
N PHE A 4 -19.49 -14.29 -4.62
CA PHE A 4 -18.12 -14.75 -4.86
C PHE A 4 -17.03 -14.00 -4.09
N LYS A 5 -17.37 -13.06 -3.21
CA LYS A 5 -16.37 -12.30 -2.41
C LYS A 5 -16.58 -12.41 -0.90
N GLN A 6 -17.56 -13.21 -0.46
CA GLN A 6 -17.91 -13.31 0.96
C GLN A 6 -16.78 -13.91 1.81
N PHE A 7 -16.02 -14.84 1.23
CA PHE A 7 -14.87 -15.47 1.89
C PHE A 7 -13.75 -14.50 2.28
N LYS A 8 -13.73 -13.27 1.73
CA LYS A 8 -12.64 -12.30 1.95
C LYS A 8 -12.72 -11.58 3.30
N ILE A 9 -13.87 -11.58 3.96
CA ILE A 9 -14.07 -10.85 5.22
C ILE A 9 -14.23 -11.85 6.36
N THR A 10 -13.34 -11.76 7.33
CA THR A 10 -13.22 -12.65 8.48
C THR A 10 -13.53 -11.89 9.79
N ALA A 11 -13.62 -12.62 10.91
CA ALA A 11 -13.76 -12.00 12.23
C ALA A 11 -12.58 -11.06 12.58
N ASP A 12 -11.39 -11.38 12.06
CA ASP A 12 -10.17 -10.63 12.30
C ASP A 12 -10.18 -9.27 11.59
N ASP A 13 -10.78 -9.17 10.40
CA ASP A 13 -10.91 -7.89 9.68
C ASP A 13 -11.73 -6.88 10.50
N TRP A 14 -12.77 -7.35 11.20
CA TRP A 14 -13.57 -6.51 12.09
C TRP A 14 -12.79 -6.06 13.33
N ARG A 15 -11.98 -6.95 13.91
CA ARG A 15 -11.08 -6.60 15.02
C ARG A 15 -10.03 -5.56 14.58
N ASN A 16 -9.45 -5.75 13.40
CA ASN A 16 -8.42 -4.86 12.86
C ASN A 16 -9.01 -3.50 12.51
N ARG A 17 -10.24 -3.45 11.95
CA ARG A 17 -10.93 -2.20 11.63
C ARG A 17 -11.19 -1.33 12.87
N LYS A 18 -11.47 -1.93 14.04
CA LYS A 18 -11.59 -1.18 15.31
C LYS A 18 -10.30 -0.48 15.74
N LYS A 19 -9.14 -0.90 15.19
CA LYS A 19 -7.81 -0.36 15.49
C LYS A 19 -7.29 0.60 14.41
N TRP A 20 -8.17 1.18 13.59
CA TRP A 20 -7.79 2.05 12.48
C TRP A 20 -6.73 3.09 12.83
N ASN A 21 -6.98 3.92 13.86
CA ASN A 21 -6.06 4.98 14.27
C ASN A 21 -4.68 4.45 14.70
N ALA A 22 -4.63 3.24 15.29
CA ALA A 22 -3.36 2.61 15.66
C ALA A 22 -2.58 2.14 14.43
N TYR A 23 -3.26 1.65 13.39
CA TYR A 23 -2.62 1.33 12.12
C TYR A 23 -2.12 2.56 11.38
N GLU A 24 -2.88 3.65 11.38
CA GLU A 24 -2.48 4.93 10.80
C GLU A 24 -1.16 5.42 11.43
N GLN A 25 -1.10 5.49 12.75
CA GLN A 25 0.11 5.88 13.47
C GLN A 25 1.29 4.93 13.19
N ALA A 26 1.04 3.62 13.21
CA ALA A 26 2.09 2.63 12.95
C ALA A 26 2.65 2.72 11.51
N VAL A 27 1.82 3.02 10.51
CA VAL A 27 2.27 3.22 9.12
C VAL A 27 3.09 4.50 9.00
N CYS A 28 2.70 5.59 9.67
CA CYS A 28 3.50 6.81 9.71
C CYS A 28 4.89 6.54 10.31
N ASP A 29 4.95 5.89 11.48
CA ASP A 29 6.22 5.51 12.12
C ASP A 29 7.07 4.60 11.22
N MET A 30 6.44 3.65 10.52
CA MET A 30 7.13 2.75 9.59
C MET A 30 7.77 3.53 8.44
N VAL A 31 7.01 4.41 7.78
CA VAL A 31 7.52 5.20 6.65
C VAL A 31 8.62 6.14 7.11
N ASP A 32 8.42 6.86 8.22
CA ASP A 32 9.40 7.79 8.78
C ASP A 32 10.74 7.10 9.10
N ARG A 33 10.69 5.91 9.71
CA ARG A 33 11.90 5.22 10.19
C ARG A 33 12.57 4.32 9.16
N THR A 34 11.86 3.92 8.10
CA THR A 34 12.37 2.87 7.18
C THR A 34 12.37 3.29 5.71
N SER A 35 11.77 4.43 5.35
CA SER A 35 11.86 4.95 3.98
C SER A 35 13.22 5.62 3.77
N THR A 36 14.18 4.83 3.27
CA THR A 36 15.55 5.27 3.03
C THR A 36 15.79 5.61 1.56
N GLU A 37 16.93 6.23 1.24
CA GLU A 37 17.33 6.50 -0.14
C GLU A 37 17.43 5.22 -0.99
N ILE A 38 17.93 4.14 -0.39
CA ILE A 38 18.16 2.86 -1.07
C ILE A 38 16.85 2.07 -1.21
N ALA A 39 15.95 2.18 -0.23
CA ALA A 39 14.66 1.48 -0.20
C ALA A 39 13.53 2.43 0.24
N PRO A 40 13.05 3.30 -0.67
CA PRO A 40 12.00 4.26 -0.34
C PRO A 40 10.61 3.61 -0.39
N TRP A 41 9.75 3.97 0.56
CA TRP A 41 8.33 3.64 0.51
C TRP A 41 7.60 4.55 -0.49
N THR A 42 6.69 4.00 -1.28
CA THR A 42 5.81 4.77 -2.17
C THR A 42 4.38 4.73 -1.63
N LEU A 43 3.84 5.88 -1.22
CA LEU A 43 2.44 5.99 -0.82
C LEU A 43 1.55 5.98 -2.06
N VAL A 44 0.56 5.10 -2.10
CA VAL A 44 -0.39 4.95 -3.22
C VAL A 44 -1.80 5.27 -2.73
N GLU A 45 -2.42 6.30 -3.31
CA GLU A 45 -3.79 6.72 -3.02
C GLU A 45 -4.75 5.70 -3.68
N ALA A 46 -5.27 4.78 -2.86
CA ALA A 46 -5.96 3.58 -3.35
C ALA A 46 -7.49 3.62 -3.30
N GLU A 47 -8.09 4.81 -3.13
CA GLU A 47 -9.55 4.96 -3.16
C GLU A 47 -10.11 4.62 -4.56
N ASP A 48 -9.46 5.12 -5.62
CA ASP A 48 -9.69 4.66 -7.00
C ASP A 48 -8.67 3.58 -7.37
N LYS A 49 -9.18 2.38 -7.71
CA LYS A 49 -8.37 1.22 -8.06
C LYS A 49 -7.61 1.39 -9.37
N TYR A 50 -8.19 2.05 -10.37
CA TYR A 50 -7.53 2.22 -11.67
C TYR A 50 -6.36 3.18 -11.54
N TYR A 51 -6.55 4.27 -10.80
CA TYR A 51 -5.47 5.20 -10.48
C TYR A 51 -4.33 4.48 -9.74
N ALA A 52 -4.65 3.74 -8.68
CA ALA A 52 -3.67 3.02 -7.89
C ALA A 52 -2.86 2.02 -8.73
N LEU A 53 -3.53 1.26 -9.60
CA LEU A 53 -2.88 0.30 -10.50
C LEU A 53 -1.89 1.00 -11.44
N ILE A 54 -2.27 2.13 -12.03
CA ILE A 54 -1.39 2.90 -12.92
C ILE A 54 -0.18 3.44 -12.14
N LYS A 55 -0.41 4.02 -10.95
CA LYS A 55 0.67 4.55 -10.11
C LYS A 55 1.68 3.46 -9.72
N ILE A 56 1.20 2.27 -9.35
CA ILE A 56 2.06 1.12 -9.02
C ILE A 56 2.91 0.71 -10.23
N LEU A 57 2.29 0.50 -11.40
CA LEU A 57 3.00 0.06 -12.61
C LEU A 57 4.05 1.08 -13.08
N ASN A 58 3.72 2.37 -13.05
CA ASN A 58 4.67 3.43 -13.37
C ASN A 58 5.84 3.45 -12.38
N THR A 59 5.56 3.39 -11.08
CA THR A 59 6.61 3.39 -10.04
C THR A 59 7.60 2.25 -10.24
N ILE A 60 7.12 1.03 -10.51
CA ILE A 60 7.99 -0.13 -10.77
C ILE A 60 8.81 0.09 -12.04
N THR A 61 8.17 0.51 -13.13
CA THR A 61 8.83 0.72 -14.42
C THR A 61 9.94 1.77 -14.32
N ASP A 62 9.67 2.88 -13.64
CA ASP A 62 10.64 3.95 -13.44
C ASP A 62 11.83 3.50 -12.59
N ARG A 63 11.58 2.71 -11.53
CA ARG A 63 12.66 2.13 -10.70
C ARG A 63 13.53 1.15 -11.48
N VAL A 64 12.93 0.32 -12.33
CA VAL A 64 13.68 -0.60 -13.19
C VAL A 64 14.53 0.16 -14.21
N LYS A 65 13.99 1.19 -14.86
CA LYS A 65 14.75 2.06 -15.77
C LYS A 65 15.93 2.73 -15.08
N GLN A 66 15.70 3.37 -13.94
CA GLN A 66 16.74 4.01 -13.13
C GLN A 66 17.87 3.06 -12.72
N ALA A 67 17.56 1.77 -12.52
CA ALA A 67 18.57 0.77 -12.19
C ALA A 67 19.44 0.36 -13.40
N PHE A 68 18.90 0.45 -14.62
CA PHE A 68 19.63 0.15 -15.87
C PHE A 68 20.35 1.37 -16.46
N ASP A 69 19.86 2.58 -16.21
CA ASP A 69 20.46 3.84 -16.66
C ASP A 69 21.66 4.28 -15.80
N ARG A 70 21.97 3.51 -14.74
CA ARG A 70 23.13 3.69 -13.86
C ARG A 70 24.35 2.92 -14.37
#